data_AF-A0A0G1QVQ4-F1
#
_entry.id   AF-A0A0G1QVQ4-F1
#
_cell.length_a   1.000
_cell.length_b   1.000
_cell.length_c   1.000
_cell.angle_alpha   90.00
_cell.angle_beta   90.00
_cell.angle_gamma   90.00
#
_symmetry.space_group_name_H-M   'P 1'
#
loop_
_entity.id
_entity.type
_entity.pdbx_description
1 polymer ?
#
loop_
_entity_poly.entity_id
_entity_poly.type
_entity_poly.pdbx_seq_one_letter_code
_entity_poly.pdbx_strand_id
1 'polypeptide(L)' 'MNLSNNVKIVVSVSECHVDVVRDAIGKAGAGKIGNCDYCSFSIKGIGRFKPGEGAHPAIGEVGKFEAVPYRG' A
#
# COMPACT_ATOMS: atom_id res chain seq x y z
N MET A 1 -16.20 12.04 24.11
CA MET A 1 -15.35 12.10 22.90
C MET A 1 -16.16 11.59 21.74
N ASN A 2 -16.45 12.44 20.76
CA ASN A 2 -17.11 12.01 19.52
C ASN A 2 -16.02 11.40 18.63
N LEU A 3 -16.04 10.08 18.43
CA LEU A 3 -15.14 9.44 17.48
C LEU A 3 -15.69 9.67 16.08
N SER A 4 -14.88 10.26 15.20
CA SER A 4 -15.20 10.28 13.78
C SER A 4 -15.22 8.85 13.24
N ASN A 5 -16.24 8.47 12.46
CA ASN A 5 -16.31 7.18 11.75
C ASN A 5 -15.34 7.08 10.55
N ASN A 6 -14.24 7.85 10.56
CA ASN A 6 -13.26 7.86 9.50
C ASN A 6 -12.18 6.80 9.78
N VAL A 7 -11.75 6.11 8.73
CA VAL A 7 -10.64 5.16 8.78
C VAL A 7 -9.48 5.68 7.94
N LYS A 8 -8.25 5.31 8.34
CA LYS A 8 -7.04 5.56 7.53
C LYS A 8 -6.67 4.27 6.81
N ILE A 9 -6.72 4.30 5.48
CA ILE A 9 -6.27 3.20 4.64
C ILE A 9 -4.78 3.39 4.37
N VAL A 10 -3.98 2.37 4.69
CA VAL A 10 -2.54 2.34 4.38
C VAL A 10 -2.28 1.09 3.58
N VAL A 11 -1.73 1.26 2.38
CA VAL A 11 -1.36 0.17 1.48
C VAL A 11 0.10 0.30 1.08
N SER A 12 0.73 -0.86 0.92
CA SER A 12 2.11 -1.02 0.49
C SER A 12 2.11 -1.63 -0.90
N VAL A 13 2.63 -0.92 -1.89
CA VAL A 13 2.55 -1.29 -3.31
C VAL A 13 3.86 -1.04 -4.03
N SER A 14 4.19 -1.86 -5.02
CA SER A 14 5.37 -1.64 -5.88
C SER A 14 5.26 -0.35 -6.68
N GLU A 15 6.38 0.30 -7.00
CA GLU A 15 6.41 1.61 -7.70
C GLU A 15 5.61 1.59 -9.01
N CYS A 16 5.70 0.50 -9.78
CA CYS A 16 4.99 0.34 -11.05
C CYS A 16 3.45 0.27 -10.94
N HIS A 17 2.90 0.01 -9.75
CA HIS A 17 1.45 -0.12 -9.53
C HIS A 17 0.85 1.05 -8.73
N VAL A 18 1.66 2.03 -8.31
CA VAL A 18 1.21 3.13 -7.43
C VAL A 18 0.03 3.87 -8.02
N ASP A 19 0.10 4.28 -9.28
CA ASP A 19 -0.95 5.11 -9.90
C ASP A 19 -2.25 4.34 -10.10
N VAL A 20 -2.17 3.08 -10.52
CA VAL A 20 -3.34 2.20 -10.68
C VAL A 20 -4.07 2.01 -9.34
N VAL A 21 -3.32 1.80 -8.25
CA VAL A 21 -3.92 1.63 -6.93
C VAL A 21 -4.50 2.94 -6.39
N ARG A 22 -3.83 4.07 -6.57
CA ARG A 22 -4.36 5.39 -6.17
C ARG A 22 -5.65 5.74 -6.89
N ASP A 23 -5.70 5.48 -8.18
CA ASP A 23 -6.90 5.68 -9.00
C ASP A 23 -8.05 4.80 -8.53
N ALA A 24 -7.81 3.50 -8.30
CA ALA A 24 -8.82 2.58 -7.79
C ALA A 24 -9.38 3.00 -6.42
N ILE A 25 -8.50 3.41 -5.49
CA ILE A 25 -8.89 3.89 -4.16
C ILE A 25 -9.74 5.16 -4.25
N GLY A 26 -9.34 6.12 -5.09
CA GLY A 26 -10.09 7.36 -5.29
C GLY A 26 -11.45 7.13 -5.95
N LYS A 27 -11.52 6.24 -6.96
CA LYS A 27 -12.78 5.82 -7.59
C LYS A 27 -13.73 5.14 -6.61
N ALA A 28 -13.21 4.41 -5.63
CA ALA A 28 -14.00 3.82 -4.55
C ALA A 28 -14.52 4.85 -3.52
N GLY A 29 -14.15 6.13 -3.65
CA GLY A 29 -14.63 7.23 -2.82
C GLY A 29 -13.74 7.58 -1.63
N ALA A 30 -12.60 6.89 -1.46
CA ALA A 30 -11.64 7.24 -0.42
C ALA A 30 -10.84 8.51 -0.79
N GLY A 31 -10.36 9.22 0.23
CA GLY A 31 -9.63 10.47 0.02
C GLY A 31 -10.52 11.64 -0.42
N LYS A 32 -11.82 11.60 -0.14
CA LYS A 32 -12.72 12.75 -0.28
C LYS A 32 -12.78 13.53 1.03
N ILE A 33 -12.21 14.74 1.04
CA ILE A 33 -12.17 15.63 2.21
C ILE A 33 -12.61 17.02 1.77
N GLY A 34 -13.85 17.39 2.10
CA GLY A 34 -14.46 18.63 1.62
C GLY A 34 -14.49 18.66 0.09
N ASN A 35 -13.80 19.64 -0.50
CA ASN A 35 -13.71 19.84 -1.96
C ASN A 35 -12.44 19.20 -2.58
N CYS A 36 -11.66 18.42 -1.82
CA CYS A 36 -10.54 17.64 -2.35
C CYS A 36 -11.00 16.20 -2.57
N ASP A 37 -10.95 15.73 -3.81
CA ASP A 37 -11.11 14.32 -4.18
C ASP A 37 -9.71 13.69 -4.41
N TYR A 38 -9.61 12.37 -4.31
CA TYR A 38 -8.36 11.61 -4.51
C TYR A 38 -7.19 12.00 -3.57
N CYS A 39 -7.47 12.64 -2.43
CA CYS A 39 -6.41 13.05 -1.50
C CYS A 39 -5.68 11.79 -0.98
N SER A 40 -4.39 11.69 -1.28
CA SER A 40 -3.53 10.54 -0.94
C SER A 40 -2.09 11.00 -0.72
N PHE A 41 -1.36 10.24 0.09
CA PHE A 41 0.05 10.51 0.38
C PHE A 41 0.88 9.24 0.15
N SER A 42 2.11 9.42 -0.35
CA SER A 42 3.00 8.32 -0.70
C SER A 42 4.40 8.56 -0.14
N ILE A 43 5.02 7.51 0.38
CA ILE A 43 6.40 7.50 0.86
C ILE A 43 7.13 6.37 0.14
N LYS A 44 8.36 6.63 -0.31
CA LYS A 44 9.25 5.57 -0.82
C LYS A 44 9.95 4.88 0.36
N GLY A 45 10.01 3.56 0.33
CA GLY A 45 10.62 2.77 1.40
C GLY A 45 11.14 1.41 0.92
N ILE A 46 11.73 0.67 1.86
CA ILE A 46 12.17 -0.71 1.66
C ILE A 46 11.30 -1.61 2.54
N GLY A 47 10.53 -2.49 1.91
CA GLY A 47 9.80 -3.56 2.59
C GLY A 47 10.76 -4.66 3.01
N ARG A 48 10.61 -5.16 4.23
CA ARG A 48 11.37 -6.32 4.72
C ARG A 48 10.42 -7.40 5.18
N PHE A 49 10.65 -8.62 4.72
CA PHE A 49 9.81 -9.76 5.06
C PHE A 49 10.62 -11.06 4.96
N LYS A 50 10.10 -12.12 5.56
CA LYS A 50 10.61 -13.48 5.39
C LYS A 50 9.43 -14.39 5.09
N PRO A 51 9.26 -14.87 3.85
CA PRO A 51 8.16 -15.75 3.52
C PRO A 51 8.26 -17.05 4.33
N GLY A 52 7.15 -17.44 4.95
CA GLY A 52 7.03 -18.69 5.69
C GLY A 52 6.87 -19.90 4.77
N GLU A 53 6.91 -21.10 5.34
CA GLU A 53 6.63 -22.33 4.59
C GLU A 53 5.24 -22.29 3.93
N GLY A 54 5.15 -22.76 2.69
CA GLY A 54 3.92 -22.72 1.89
C GLY A 54 3.56 -21.34 1.31
N ALA A 55 4.38 -20.30 1.52
CA ALA A 55 4.17 -19.02 0.87
C ALA A 55 4.52 -19.10 -0.63
N HIS A 56 3.73 -18.39 -1.44
CA HIS A 56 4.02 -18.15 -2.86
C HIS A 56 4.33 -16.65 -3.04
N PRO A 57 5.54 -16.20 -2.62
CA PRO A 57 5.87 -14.79 -2.70
C PRO A 57 6.01 -14.36 -4.16
N ALA A 58 5.49 -13.19 -4.51
CA ALA A 58 5.73 -12.58 -5.82
C ALA A 58 7.21 -12.17 -6.00
N ILE A 59 7.92 -11.89 -4.90
CA ILE A 59 9.33 -11.50 -4.86
C ILE A 59 10.01 -12.20 -3.69
N GLY A 60 11.18 -12.78 -3.92
CA GLY A 60 12.01 -13.43 -2.89
C GLY A 60 11.74 -14.92 -2.71
N GLU A 61 12.38 -15.52 -1.70
CA GLU A 61 12.36 -16.96 -1.47
C GLU A 61 11.88 -17.35 -0.06
N VAL A 62 11.21 -18.50 0.04
CA VAL A 62 10.76 -19.07 1.32
C VAL A 62 11.93 -19.29 2.26
N GLY A 63 11.77 -18.87 3.51
CA GLY A 63 12.76 -19.02 4.56
C GLY A 63 13.89 -17.98 4.55
N LYS A 64 14.00 -17.15 3.51
CA LYS A 64 15.02 -16.09 3.38
C LYS A 64 14.46 -14.73 3.80
N PHE A 65 15.31 -13.91 4.42
CA PHE A 65 14.98 -12.52 4.71
C PHE A 65 15.19 -11.69 3.44
N GLU A 66 14.15 -10.99 3.02
CA GLU A 66 14.12 -10.15 1.83
C GLU A 66 14.09 -8.68 2.24
N ALA A 67 14.77 -7.85 1.45
CA ALA A 67 14.75 -6.39 1.58
C ALA A 67 14.49 -5.81 0.18
N VAL A 68 13.24 -5.52 -0.10
CA VAL A 68 12.78 -5.13 -1.43
C VAL A 68 12.47 -3.63 -1.38
N PRO A 69 13.20 -2.78 -2.12
CA PRO A 69 12.73 -1.43 -2.39
C PRO A 69 11.31 -1.54 -2.95
N TYR A 70 10.40 -0.64 -2.60
CA TYR A 70 9.16 -0.52 -3.38
C TYR A 70 9.51 0.04 -4.76
N ARG A 71 10.15 -0.77 -5.60
CA ARG A 71 10.53 -0.57 -6.99
C ARG A 71 10.16 -1.86 -7.74
N GLY A 72 9.73 -1.68 -8.98
CA GLY A 72 9.21 -2.74 -9.84
C GLY A 72 10.17 -3.90 -10.03
#